data_AF-A0A520XXX2-F1
#
_entry.id   AF-A0A520XXX2-F1
#
_cell.length_a   1.000
_cell.length_b   1.000
_cell.length_c   1.000
_cell.angle_alpha   90.00
_cell.angle_beta   90.00
_cell.angle_gamma   90.00
#
_symmetry.space_group_name_H-M   'P 1'
#
loop_
_entity.id
_entity.type
_entity.pdbx_description
1 polymer ?
#
loop_
_entity_poly.entity_id
_entity_poly.type
_entity_poly.pdbx_seq_one_letter_code
_entity_poly.pdbx_strand_id
1 'polypeptide(L)'
;MTTAKTMIERFSWSSRMEHWVQMISFVALAITGLVQRYDGAWISEKLISGMSGIEVVRDIHRVFATAMMVAVVYHFGAALYRKIVLDRPRVMIPSKADATAVRGSLKYLAGRADAPPPQGRFSWEEKVEYWAFVWGTVVMVISGFLLWNPIATTNIFPGEWVPTAKVIHSGEATLAVLAIIVWHIYHVHIAHFNTSMFTGKMSRHEMEEFHPLELASIDANEYPTPPLEERRRRMRRFVPVYSFMSIVLLFGIYLFVSFEETAIATIKPAEQVEVFVPVETLPPTSTTIGPATTTTTVVPGEVSWDGVVAAFFSPSCTGCHGTSGGLDLASYEAALAGGDSGPGIVPGNSTESVIAQVMASGSHPGLLSDEDLATFTAWIDAGAAESSDATTDTTTTTSTTSTTVVSAGDTWDGVVAAFFTPSCTGCHGTMGGLDLSSYDAAVAGGVSGAGIVPGNSAESVITQKMAAGDHPGLLSDEDLATFIAWIDDGAAESSDTTSTTVVSAGDTWDGIVAGFFTPTCTGCHGTSGGLDLSSYEAAVAGGGSGPGIVPGDPGASMIVRTMAGSHPGLLSDEDLAALITWIEAGAAEN
;
A
#
# COMPACT_ATOMS: atom_id res chain seq x y z
N MET A 1 67.28 1.03 15.85
CA MET A 1 66.78 2.41 16.03
C MET A 1 65.38 2.45 15.46
N THR A 2 64.36 2.50 16.30
CA THR A 2 62.95 2.63 15.91
C THR A 2 62.75 4.05 15.39
N THR A 3 62.74 4.21 14.06
CA THR A 3 62.39 5.48 13.40
C THR A 3 61.02 5.89 13.93
N ALA A 4 60.95 7.01 14.67
CA ALA A 4 59.67 7.52 15.14
C ALA A 4 58.74 7.70 13.94
N LYS A 5 57.56 7.08 13.97
CA LYS A 5 56.56 7.21 12.90
C LYS A 5 56.14 8.68 12.87
N THR A 6 56.65 9.47 11.92
CA THR A 6 56.21 10.85 11.73
C THR A 6 54.74 10.82 11.32
N MET A 7 53.86 11.24 12.22
CA MET A 7 52.42 11.27 11.98
C MET A 7 52.01 12.63 11.41
N ILE A 8 51.33 12.61 10.27
CA ILE A 8 50.84 13.79 9.56
C ILE A 8 49.34 13.94 9.83
N GLU A 9 48.88 15.15 10.15
CA GLU A 9 47.46 15.45 10.26
C GLU A 9 46.81 15.46 8.89
N ARG A 10 45.87 14.55 8.66
CA ARG A 10 45.14 14.42 7.40
C ARG A 10 43.72 14.99 7.50
N PHE A 11 43.01 14.69 8.59
CA PHE A 11 41.62 15.11 8.80
C PHE A 11 41.44 15.88 10.10
N SER A 12 40.85 17.06 9.98
CA SER A 12 40.48 17.89 11.14
C SER A 12 39.42 17.19 11.99
N TRP A 13 39.35 17.54 13.28
CA TRP A 13 38.28 17.05 14.18
C TRP A 13 36.87 17.27 13.60
N SER A 14 36.62 18.44 13.02
CA SER A 14 35.32 18.78 12.42
C SER A 14 34.92 17.83 11.29
N SER A 15 35.89 17.40 10.46
CA SER A 15 35.65 16.47 9.35
C SER A 15 35.38 15.06 9.87
N ARG A 16 35.99 14.70 11.00
CA ARG A 16 35.77 13.41 11.65
C ARG A 16 34.39 13.30 12.28
N MET A 17 33.94 14.36 12.96
CA MET A 17 32.59 14.38 13.53
C MET A 17 31.51 14.30 12.45
N GLU A 18 31.71 15.03 11.36
CA GLU A 18 30.85 14.93 10.18
C GLU A 18 30.74 13.50 9.65
N HIS A 19 31.87 12.82 9.46
CA HIS A 19 31.89 11.42 9.06
C HIS A 19 31.15 10.52 10.06
N TRP A 20 31.35 10.69 11.36
CA TRP A 20 30.64 9.90 12.38
C TRP A 20 29.12 10.09 12.30
N VAL A 21 28.65 11.33 12.16
CA VAL A 21 27.22 11.62 12.05
C VAL A 21 26.63 11.00 10.77
N GLN A 22 27.32 11.15 9.63
CA GLN A 22 26.89 10.55 8.36
C GLN A 22 26.90 9.03 8.44
N MET A 23 27.94 8.42 9.00
CA MET A 23 28.05 6.96 9.12
C MET A 23 26.95 6.38 10.01
N ILE A 24 26.70 6.96 11.19
CA ILE A 24 25.64 6.51 12.10
C ILE A 24 24.27 6.66 11.42
N SER A 25 24.02 7.80 10.78
CA SER A 25 22.76 8.05 10.09
C SER A 25 22.55 7.10 8.92
N PHE A 26 23.59 6.86 8.13
CA PHE A 26 23.55 5.92 7.01
C PHE A 26 23.29 4.49 7.47
N VAL A 27 23.97 4.03 8.53
CA VAL A 27 23.75 2.68 9.08
C VAL A 27 22.32 2.53 9.60
N ALA A 28 21.79 3.52 10.32
CA ALA A 28 20.42 3.49 10.79
C ALA A 28 19.40 3.48 9.64
N LEU A 29 19.61 4.31 8.61
CA LEU A 29 18.80 4.33 7.39
C LEU A 29 18.87 3.02 6.61
N ALA A 30 20.05 2.43 6.50
CA ALA A 30 20.25 1.15 5.83
C ALA A 30 19.52 0.01 6.57
N ILE A 31 19.66 -0.07 7.89
CA ILE A 31 18.97 -1.09 8.69
C ILE A 31 17.46 -0.92 8.58
N THR A 32 16.94 0.28 8.88
CA THR A 32 15.49 0.54 8.85
C THR A 32 14.90 0.44 7.44
N GLY A 33 15.64 0.81 6.40
CA GLY A 33 15.19 0.72 5.00
C GLY A 33 15.23 -0.70 4.45
N LEU A 34 16.27 -1.49 4.75
CA LEU A 34 16.39 -2.86 4.25
C LEU A 34 15.33 -3.78 4.86
N VAL A 35 15.02 -3.65 6.15
CA VAL A 35 13.96 -4.47 6.77
C VAL A 35 12.57 -4.15 6.21
N GLN A 36 12.33 -2.89 5.81
CA GLN A 36 11.10 -2.49 5.13
C GLN A 36 11.03 -2.99 3.68
N ARG A 37 12.17 -3.09 2.99
CA ARG A 37 12.25 -3.59 1.60
C ARG A 37 12.08 -5.11 1.52
N TYR A 38 12.69 -5.83 2.47
CA TYR A 38 12.70 -7.29 2.54
C TYR A 38 11.89 -7.78 3.73
N ASP A 39 10.64 -7.31 3.83
CA ASP A 39 9.73 -7.56 4.95
C ASP A 39 9.46 -9.05 5.21
N GLY A 40 9.34 -9.87 4.15
CA GLY A 40 9.15 -11.32 4.27
C GLY A 40 10.40 -12.14 4.66
N ALA A 41 11.54 -11.51 4.96
CA ALA A 41 12.71 -12.23 5.45
C ALA A 41 12.62 -12.42 6.97
N TRP A 42 12.94 -13.64 7.46
CA TRP A 42 12.89 -13.97 8.89
C TRP A 42 13.66 -12.99 9.81
N ILE A 43 14.74 -12.39 9.29
CA ILE A 43 15.54 -11.42 10.03
C ILE A 43 14.86 -10.04 10.09
N SER A 44 14.14 -9.66 9.04
CA SER A 44 13.38 -8.40 8.99
C SER A 44 12.22 -8.45 9.98
N GLU A 45 11.46 -9.54 10.01
CA GLU A 45 10.36 -9.73 10.98
C GLU A 45 10.86 -9.64 12.43
N LYS A 46 11.99 -10.29 12.74
CA LYS A 46 12.63 -10.21 14.07
C LYS A 46 13.12 -8.82 14.42
N LEU A 47 13.69 -8.10 13.45
CA LEU A 47 14.17 -6.74 13.67
C LEU A 47 13.02 -5.75 13.83
N ILE A 48 11.95 -5.87 13.03
CA ILE A 48 10.75 -5.04 13.12
C ILE A 48 10.03 -5.28 14.46
N SER A 49 9.78 -6.54 14.82
CA SER A 49 9.19 -6.87 16.13
C SER A 49 10.06 -6.41 17.30
N GLY A 50 11.39 -6.60 17.19
CA GLY A 50 12.35 -6.13 18.19
C GLY A 50 12.41 -4.61 18.34
N MET A 51 12.11 -3.85 17.29
CA MET A 51 12.02 -2.38 17.31
C MET A 51 10.61 -1.86 17.66
N SER A 52 9.75 -2.72 18.23
CA SER A 52 8.38 -2.37 18.65
C SER A 52 7.40 -2.09 17.50
N GLY A 53 7.62 -2.68 16.33
CA GLY A 53 6.68 -2.62 15.20
C GLY A 53 7.17 -1.77 14.03
N ILE A 54 6.38 -1.77 12.95
CA ILE A 54 6.75 -1.14 11.68
C ILE A 54 6.66 0.39 11.75
N GLU A 55 5.79 0.92 12.60
CA GLU A 55 5.58 2.35 12.83
C GLU A 55 6.86 2.99 13.38
N VAL A 56 7.42 2.39 14.43
CA VAL A 56 8.67 2.85 15.05
C VAL A 56 9.84 2.78 14.06
N VAL A 57 9.91 1.72 13.25
CA VAL A 57 10.93 1.60 12.20
C VAL A 57 10.84 2.74 11.19
N ARG A 58 9.62 3.10 10.76
CA ARG A 58 9.38 4.23 9.84
C ARG A 58 9.75 5.57 10.47
N ASP A 59 9.43 5.76 11.75
CA ASP A 59 9.77 6.99 12.48
C ASP A 59 11.28 7.14 12.66
N ILE A 60 11.97 6.07 13.07
CA ILE A 60 13.44 6.05 13.16
C ILE A 60 14.04 6.40 11.79
N HIS A 61 13.52 5.80 10.71
CA HIS A 61 13.98 6.08 9.36
C HIS A 61 13.88 7.58 9.02
N ARG A 62 12.74 8.21 9.29
CA ARG A 62 12.48 9.65 9.05
C ARG A 62 13.38 10.55 9.90
N VAL A 63 13.62 10.20 11.17
CA VAL A 63 14.52 10.94 12.07
C VAL A 63 15.95 10.92 11.53
N PHE A 64 16.47 9.76 11.16
CA PHE A 64 17.82 9.65 10.62
C PHE A 64 17.95 10.22 9.20
N ALA A 65 16.88 10.19 8.40
CA ALA A 65 16.84 10.89 7.11
C ALA A 65 16.99 12.41 7.31
N THR A 66 16.29 12.96 8.30
CA THR A 66 16.40 14.37 8.68
C THR A 66 17.81 14.71 9.17
N ALA A 67 18.38 13.86 10.03
CA ALA A 67 19.77 14.03 10.48
C ALA A 67 20.77 14.01 9.32
N MET A 68 20.59 13.12 8.34
CA MET A 68 21.41 13.07 7.12
C MET A 68 21.27 14.34 6.29
N MET A 69 20.04 14.85 6.08
CA MET A 69 19.82 16.10 5.34
C MET A 69 20.50 17.30 6.04
N VAL A 70 20.43 17.39 7.37
CA VAL A 70 21.14 18.43 8.14
C VAL A 70 22.65 18.27 8.02
N ALA A 71 23.17 17.04 8.05
CA ALA A 71 24.59 16.77 7.85
C ALA A 71 25.08 17.23 6.47
N VAL A 72 24.25 17.10 5.42
CA VAL A 72 24.55 17.63 4.08
C VAL A 72 24.64 19.16 4.09
N VAL A 73 23.74 19.86 4.80
CA VAL A 73 23.83 21.34 4.95
C VAL A 73 25.15 21.74 5.60
N TYR A 74 25.55 21.04 6.67
CA TYR A 74 26.83 21.26 7.32
C TYR A 74 28.01 20.99 6.36
N HIS A 75 27.94 19.92 5.56
CA HIS A 75 28.98 19.55 4.59
C HIS A 75 29.20 20.62 3.53
N PHE A 76 28.13 21.21 3.00
CA PHE A 76 28.23 22.38 2.10
C PHE A 76 28.91 23.56 2.78
N GLY A 77 28.59 23.82 4.06
CA GLY A 77 29.25 24.82 4.89
C GLY A 77 30.74 24.56 5.07
N ALA A 78 31.12 23.33 5.39
CA ALA A 78 32.50 22.91 5.56
C ALA A 78 33.30 23.04 4.25
N ALA A 79 32.71 22.64 3.12
CA ALA A 79 33.31 22.82 1.80
C ALA A 79 33.51 24.31 1.44
N LEU A 80 32.49 25.14 1.70
CA LEU A 80 32.55 26.58 1.47
C LEU A 80 33.58 27.26 2.39
N TYR A 81 33.67 26.84 3.65
CA TYR A 81 34.65 27.33 4.61
C TYR A 81 36.09 27.04 4.14
N ARG A 82 36.35 25.79 3.71
CA ARG A 82 37.65 25.39 3.16
C ARG A 82 38.04 26.25 1.96
N LYS A 83 37.08 26.62 1.10
CA LYS A 83 37.38 27.44 -0.09
C LYS A 83 37.44 28.95 0.21
N ILE A 84 36.50 29.53 0.94
CA ILE A 84 36.43 30.98 1.15
C ILE A 84 37.40 31.45 2.24
N VAL A 85 37.48 30.73 3.35
CA VAL A 85 38.26 31.15 4.53
C VAL A 85 39.69 30.64 4.43
N LEU A 86 39.85 29.35 4.16
CA LEU A 86 41.18 28.71 4.11
C LEU A 86 41.83 28.76 2.72
N ASP A 87 41.09 29.15 1.68
CA ASP A 87 41.52 29.16 0.26
C ASP A 87 42.23 27.86 -0.16
N ARG A 88 41.66 26.74 0.27
CA ARG A 88 42.12 25.41 -0.14
C ARG A 88 41.61 25.07 -1.54
N PRO A 89 42.36 24.27 -2.32
CA PRO A 89 41.91 23.81 -3.62
C PRO A 89 40.66 22.92 -3.49
N ARG A 90 39.84 22.89 -4.54
CA ARG A 90 38.60 22.09 -4.61
C ARG A 90 38.94 20.65 -5.02
N VAL A 91 39.55 19.92 -4.09
CA VAL A 91 40.12 18.59 -4.37
C VAL A 91 39.09 17.51 -4.73
N MET A 92 37.82 17.68 -4.35
CA MET A 92 36.74 16.73 -4.66
C MET A 92 36.13 16.91 -6.06
N ILE A 93 36.49 17.98 -6.79
CA ILE A 93 35.99 18.18 -8.16
C ILE A 93 36.86 17.35 -9.12
N PRO A 94 36.28 16.45 -9.94
CA PRO A 94 37.01 15.69 -10.93
C PRO A 94 37.73 16.61 -11.91
N SER A 95 38.96 16.23 -12.26
CA SER A 95 39.88 17.00 -13.08
C SER A 95 40.48 16.14 -14.18
N LYS A 96 41.19 16.78 -15.12
CA LYS A 96 41.94 16.05 -16.17
C LYS A 96 43.02 15.13 -15.61
N ALA A 97 43.54 15.44 -14.41
CA ALA A 97 44.49 14.58 -13.72
C ALA A 97 43.86 13.24 -13.33
N ASP A 98 42.58 13.25 -12.92
CA ASP A 98 41.84 12.03 -12.55
C ASP A 98 41.63 11.12 -13.76
N ALA A 99 41.29 11.67 -14.93
CA ALA A 99 41.18 10.88 -16.16
C ALA A 99 42.53 10.25 -16.57
N THR A 100 43.64 10.93 -16.25
CA THR A 100 44.98 10.38 -16.48
C THR A 100 45.31 9.30 -15.46
N ALA A 101 44.92 9.48 -14.20
CA ALA A 101 45.04 8.48 -13.14
C ALA A 101 44.24 7.21 -13.46
N VAL A 102 42.98 7.32 -13.88
CA VAL A 102 42.17 6.17 -14.34
C VAL A 102 42.90 5.37 -15.41
N ARG A 103 43.41 6.05 -16.46
CA ARG A 103 44.17 5.39 -17.52
C ARG A 103 45.45 4.73 -16.99
N GLY A 104 46.12 5.37 -16.04
CA GLY A 104 47.30 4.83 -15.36
C GLY A 104 46.98 3.56 -14.56
N SER A 105 45.92 3.59 -13.75
CA SER A 105 45.45 2.45 -12.96
C SER A 105 45.05 1.27 -13.85
N LEU A 106 44.38 1.52 -14.98
CA LEU A 106 44.05 0.47 -15.95
C LEU A 106 45.30 -0.16 -16.58
N LYS A 107 46.34 0.64 -16.89
CA LYS A 107 47.61 0.10 -17.39
C LYS A 107 48.32 -0.73 -16.33
N TYR A 108 48.33 -0.27 -15.08
CA TYR A 108 48.92 -0.98 -13.94
C TYR A 108 48.22 -2.32 -13.71
N LEU A 109 46.89 -2.33 -13.65
CA LEU A 109 46.08 -3.56 -13.52
C LEU A 109 46.27 -4.53 -14.69
N ALA A 110 46.50 -4.02 -15.90
CA ALA A 110 46.82 -4.82 -17.07
C ALA A 110 48.28 -5.31 -17.13
N GLY A 111 49.09 -5.05 -16.10
CA GLY A 111 50.52 -5.40 -16.03
C GLY A 111 51.41 -4.63 -17.01
N ARG A 112 50.93 -3.49 -17.53
CA ARG A 112 51.64 -2.63 -18.51
C ARG A 112 52.29 -1.40 -17.88
N ALA A 113 52.30 -1.32 -16.55
CA ALA A 113 53.01 -0.30 -15.79
C ALA A 113 53.57 -0.94 -14.51
N ASP A 114 54.77 -0.52 -14.10
CA ASP A 114 55.48 -1.11 -12.96
C ASP A 114 54.97 -0.58 -11.60
N ALA A 115 54.24 0.53 -11.59
CA ALA A 115 53.72 1.17 -10.39
C ALA A 115 52.34 1.82 -10.64
N PRO A 116 51.50 1.94 -9.59
CA PRO A 116 50.25 2.68 -9.69
C PRO A 116 50.50 4.18 -9.94
N PRO A 117 49.54 4.89 -10.55
CA PRO A 117 49.68 6.33 -10.78
C PRO A 117 49.70 7.11 -9.46
N PRO A 118 50.50 8.20 -9.36
CA PRO A 118 50.57 8.99 -8.15
C PRO A 118 49.23 9.69 -7.87
N GLN A 119 48.74 9.55 -6.64
CA GLN A 119 47.44 10.08 -6.22
C GLN A 119 47.58 11.37 -5.39
N GLY A 120 46.54 12.20 -5.45
CA GLY A 120 46.37 13.41 -4.65
C GLY A 120 45.86 13.13 -3.24
N ARG A 121 45.35 14.19 -2.59
CA ARG A 121 44.69 14.09 -1.28
C ARG A 121 43.55 13.08 -1.26
N PHE A 122 42.84 13.01 -2.37
CA PHE A 122 41.88 11.96 -2.66
C PHE A 122 42.22 11.34 -4.01
N SER A 123 42.18 10.01 -4.09
CA SER A 123 42.34 9.27 -5.32
C SER A 123 41.14 9.45 -6.24
N TRP A 124 41.26 9.03 -7.50
CA TRP A 124 40.11 9.12 -8.42
C TRP A 124 38.98 8.15 -7.99
N GLU A 125 39.31 7.01 -7.39
CA GLU A 125 38.33 6.06 -6.85
C GLU A 125 37.50 6.72 -5.73
N GLU A 126 38.18 7.35 -4.75
CA GLU A 126 37.53 8.06 -3.64
C GLU A 126 36.63 9.21 -4.14
N LYS A 127 37.02 9.90 -5.23
CA LYS A 127 36.19 10.95 -5.83
C LYS A 127 34.96 10.38 -6.52
N VAL A 128 35.08 9.28 -7.26
CA VAL A 128 33.93 8.62 -7.90
C VAL A 128 32.92 8.18 -6.84
N GLU A 129 33.41 7.57 -5.76
CA GLU A 129 32.57 7.15 -4.65
C GLU A 129 31.85 8.33 -3.98
N TYR A 130 32.57 9.44 -3.73
CA TYR A 130 31.97 10.66 -3.21
C TYR A 130 30.86 11.20 -4.12
N TRP A 131 31.06 11.23 -5.44
CA TRP A 131 30.05 11.72 -6.39
C TRP A 131 28.87 10.77 -6.56
N ALA A 132 29.10 9.46 -6.49
CA ALA A 132 28.03 8.48 -6.42
C ALA A 132 27.16 8.72 -5.17
N PHE A 133 27.78 8.96 -4.00
CA PHE A 133 27.06 9.30 -2.78
C PHE A 133 26.28 10.63 -2.88
N VAL A 134 26.88 11.67 -3.49
CA VAL A 134 26.19 12.96 -3.71
C VAL A 134 24.97 12.77 -4.61
N TRP A 135 25.11 12.02 -5.71
CA TRP A 135 23.98 11.70 -6.59
C TRP A 135 22.92 10.88 -5.89
N GLY A 136 23.31 9.80 -5.22
CA GLY A 136 22.40 8.93 -4.46
C GLY A 136 21.64 9.73 -3.40
N THR A 137 22.29 10.65 -2.69
CA THR A 137 21.61 11.53 -1.72
C THR A 137 20.50 12.37 -2.37
N VAL A 138 20.73 12.93 -3.56
CA VAL A 138 19.69 13.70 -4.28
C VAL A 138 18.52 12.80 -4.64
N VAL A 139 18.79 11.62 -5.20
CA VAL A 139 17.76 10.63 -5.55
C VAL A 139 16.97 10.20 -4.32
N MET A 140 17.65 9.92 -3.21
CA MET A 140 17.04 9.49 -1.94
C MET A 140 16.16 10.57 -1.31
N VAL A 141 16.58 11.84 -1.34
CA VAL A 141 15.77 12.96 -0.83
C VAL A 141 14.51 13.16 -1.69
N ILE A 142 14.65 13.17 -3.02
CA ILE A 142 13.51 13.37 -3.93
C ILE A 142 12.52 12.20 -3.82
N SER A 143 13.00 10.97 -4.00
CA SER A 143 12.14 9.79 -3.91
C SER A 143 11.57 9.59 -2.50
N GLY A 144 12.33 9.93 -1.46
CA GLY A 144 11.87 9.91 -0.07
C GLY A 144 10.74 10.92 0.16
N PHE A 145 10.81 12.11 -0.43
CA PHE A 145 9.71 13.09 -0.37
C PHE A 145 8.43 12.54 -0.98
N LEU A 146 8.52 11.96 -2.19
CA LEU A 146 7.36 11.42 -2.90
C LEU A 146 6.67 10.32 -2.10
N LEU A 147 7.46 9.49 -1.40
CA LEU A 147 6.95 8.42 -0.53
C LEU A 147 6.46 8.91 0.83
N TRP A 148 7.02 10.01 1.35
CA TRP A 148 6.53 10.64 2.57
C TRP A 148 5.21 11.36 2.31
N ASN A 149 5.02 11.94 1.12
CA ASN A 149 3.85 12.75 0.77
C ASN A 149 3.18 12.26 -0.53
N PRO A 150 2.50 11.10 -0.49
CA PRO A 150 1.90 10.51 -1.68
C PRO A 150 0.76 11.35 -2.25
N ILE A 151 -0.08 12.00 -1.43
CA ILE A 151 -1.22 12.80 -1.93
C ILE A 151 -0.73 14.05 -2.65
N ALA A 152 0.20 14.79 -2.04
CA ALA A 152 0.81 15.94 -2.67
C ALA A 152 1.56 15.56 -3.96
N THR A 153 2.15 14.36 -3.99
CA THR A 153 2.76 13.80 -5.20
C THR A 153 1.70 13.60 -6.28
N THR A 154 0.57 12.97 -5.98
CA THR A 154 -0.48 12.69 -6.96
C THR A 154 -1.23 13.94 -7.43
N ASN A 155 -1.20 15.03 -6.66
CA ASN A 155 -1.74 16.33 -7.08
C ASN A 155 -0.89 17.00 -8.18
N ILE A 156 0.39 16.67 -8.27
CA ILE A 156 1.35 17.28 -9.22
C ILE A 156 1.73 16.30 -10.33
N PHE A 157 1.85 15.02 -10.01
CA PHE A 157 2.32 13.95 -10.88
C PHE A 157 1.27 12.84 -11.02
N PRO A 158 1.25 12.08 -12.12
CA PRO A 158 0.41 10.90 -12.25
C PRO A 158 0.64 9.87 -11.12
N GLY A 159 -0.39 9.10 -10.76
CA GLY A 159 -0.36 8.13 -9.64
C GLY A 159 0.77 7.10 -9.71
N GLU A 160 1.25 6.75 -10.90
CA GLU A 160 2.39 5.85 -11.14
C GLU A 160 3.72 6.33 -10.50
N TRP A 161 3.85 7.62 -10.20
CA TRP A 161 5.07 8.17 -9.61
C TRP A 161 5.31 7.69 -8.18
N VAL A 162 4.27 7.31 -7.44
CA VAL A 162 4.41 6.76 -6.08
C VAL A 162 5.09 5.38 -6.09
N PRO A 163 4.60 4.37 -6.84
CA PRO A 163 5.30 3.08 -6.94
C PRO A 163 6.66 3.23 -7.64
N THR A 164 6.81 4.12 -8.63
CA THR A 164 8.13 4.38 -9.24
C THR A 164 9.11 4.96 -8.21
N ALA A 165 8.69 5.91 -7.38
CA ALA A 165 9.50 6.43 -6.28
C ALA A 165 9.88 5.31 -5.30
N LYS A 166 8.98 4.37 -5.00
CA LYS A 166 9.27 3.20 -4.14
C LYS A 166 10.40 2.35 -4.73
N VAL A 167 10.34 2.06 -6.03
CA VAL A 167 11.38 1.29 -6.72
C VAL A 167 12.71 2.04 -6.76
N ILE A 168 12.70 3.33 -7.12
CA ILE A 168 13.90 4.17 -7.17
C ILE A 168 14.55 4.29 -5.80
N HIS A 169 13.77 4.63 -4.78
CA HIS A 169 14.26 4.83 -3.42
C HIS A 169 14.90 3.54 -2.88
N SER A 170 14.17 2.44 -2.96
CA SER A 170 14.61 1.16 -2.41
C SER A 170 15.74 0.52 -3.24
N GLY A 171 15.75 0.74 -4.55
CA GLY A 171 16.84 0.32 -5.45
C GLY A 171 18.13 1.09 -5.19
N GLU A 172 18.06 2.43 -5.15
CA GLU A 172 19.22 3.27 -4.85
C GLU A 172 19.76 3.01 -3.43
N ALA A 173 18.88 2.84 -2.44
CA ALA A 173 19.31 2.45 -1.10
C ALA A 173 20.11 1.14 -1.09
N THR A 174 19.66 0.13 -1.85
CA THR A 174 20.35 -1.15 -1.98
C THR A 174 21.71 -0.97 -2.64
N LEU A 175 21.78 -0.21 -3.74
CA LEU A 175 23.03 0.10 -4.42
C LEU A 175 24.00 0.86 -3.51
N ALA A 176 23.52 1.85 -2.75
CA ALA A 176 24.33 2.60 -1.81
C ALA A 176 24.90 1.70 -0.71
N VAL A 177 24.09 0.81 -0.12
CA VAL A 177 24.57 -0.16 0.88
C VAL A 177 25.63 -1.09 0.28
N LEU A 178 25.39 -1.63 -0.91
CA LEU A 178 26.34 -2.50 -1.59
C LEU A 178 27.63 -1.76 -1.93
N ALA A 179 27.56 -0.52 -2.41
CA ALA A 179 28.72 0.30 -2.69
C ALA A 179 29.55 0.56 -1.42
N ILE A 180 28.91 0.89 -0.29
CA ILE A 180 29.64 1.06 0.97
C ILE A 180 30.28 -0.26 1.42
N ILE A 181 29.58 -1.39 1.38
CA ILE A 181 30.15 -2.67 1.85
C ILE A 181 31.26 -3.18 0.92
N VAL A 182 31.00 -3.23 -0.39
CA VAL A 182 31.88 -3.86 -1.38
C VAL A 182 33.02 -2.94 -1.79
N TRP A 183 32.78 -1.63 -1.89
CA TRP A 183 33.79 -0.67 -2.32
C TRP A 183 34.42 0.04 -1.13
N HIS A 184 33.65 0.82 -0.37
CA HIS A 184 34.19 1.67 0.70
C HIS A 184 34.94 0.86 1.77
N ILE A 185 34.22 -0.08 2.41
CA ILE A 185 34.76 -0.88 3.50
C ILE A 185 35.88 -1.78 3.00
N TYR A 186 35.75 -2.37 1.81
CA TYR A 186 36.83 -3.18 1.24
C TYR A 186 38.11 -2.36 1.07
N HIS A 187 38.06 -1.20 0.40
CA HIS A 187 39.27 -0.43 0.12
C HIS A 187 39.90 0.16 1.39
N VAL A 188 39.09 0.65 2.33
CA VAL A 188 39.56 1.43 3.50
C VAL A 188 39.79 0.57 4.75
N HIS A 189 39.21 -0.63 4.82
CA HIS A 189 39.34 -1.51 6.00
C HIS A 189 39.91 -2.90 5.69
N ILE A 190 39.76 -3.41 4.47
CA ILE A 190 40.21 -4.77 4.13
C ILE A 190 41.50 -4.73 3.31
N ALA A 191 41.50 -4.07 2.16
CA ALA A 191 42.65 -3.96 1.27
C ALA A 191 43.78 -3.13 1.89
N HIS A 192 43.42 -2.02 2.54
CA HIS A 192 44.35 -1.20 3.30
C HIS A 192 43.64 -0.69 4.56
N PHE A 193 44.08 -1.12 5.75
CA PHE A 193 43.44 -0.71 7.00
C PHE A 193 43.84 0.72 7.39
N ASN A 194 43.04 1.70 6.95
CA ASN A 194 43.29 3.12 7.15
C ASN A 194 42.48 3.68 8.34
N THR A 195 43.16 4.09 9.40
CA THR A 195 42.51 4.65 10.61
C THR A 195 42.45 6.18 10.64
N SER A 196 42.90 6.84 9.57
CA SER A 196 43.05 8.30 9.54
C SER A 196 41.72 9.06 9.69
N MET A 197 40.59 8.48 9.26
CA MET A 197 39.25 9.07 9.46
C MET A 197 38.84 9.09 10.95
N PHE A 198 39.37 8.18 11.77
CA PHE A 198 39.07 8.11 13.21
C PHE A 198 40.10 8.89 14.02
N THR A 199 41.39 8.70 13.74
CA THR A 199 42.48 9.32 14.50
C THR A 199 42.82 10.74 14.03
N GLY A 200 42.48 11.08 12.79
CA GLY A 200 42.85 12.32 12.11
C GLY A 200 44.25 12.32 11.53
N LYS A 201 45.04 11.25 11.74
CA LYS A 201 46.46 11.20 11.41
C LYS A 201 46.81 9.97 10.57
N MET A 202 47.84 10.09 9.74
CA MET A 202 48.39 9.02 8.92
C MET A 202 49.92 9.07 9.01
N SER A 203 50.61 7.93 8.95
CA SER A 203 52.07 7.97 8.98
C SER A 203 52.63 8.50 7.65
N ARG A 204 53.82 9.12 7.70
CA ARG A 204 54.46 9.64 6.50
C ARG A 204 54.70 8.56 5.43
N HIS A 205 55.10 7.35 5.82
CA HIS A 205 55.25 6.23 4.87
C HIS A 205 53.94 5.90 4.14
N GLU A 206 52.82 5.83 4.88
CA GLU A 206 51.52 5.57 4.26
C GLU A 206 51.09 6.74 3.34
N MET A 207 51.45 7.98 3.69
CA MET A 207 51.23 9.13 2.80
C MET A 207 52.11 9.07 1.54
N GLU A 208 53.35 8.60 1.62
CA GLU A 208 54.23 8.41 0.46
C GLU A 208 53.68 7.35 -0.50
N GLU A 209 53.14 6.27 0.04
CA GLU A 209 52.60 5.15 -0.73
C GLU A 209 51.25 5.47 -1.38
N PHE A 210 50.29 5.99 -0.61
CA PHE A 210 48.91 6.15 -1.08
C PHE A 210 48.58 7.58 -1.54
N HIS A 211 49.26 8.61 -1.03
CA HIS A 211 48.96 10.02 -1.32
C HIS A 211 50.20 10.88 -1.60
N PRO A 212 51.10 10.45 -2.50
CA PRO A 212 52.39 11.09 -2.71
C PRO A 212 52.28 12.57 -3.13
N LEU A 213 51.27 12.94 -3.91
CA LEU A 213 51.07 14.33 -4.34
C LEU A 213 50.55 15.21 -3.19
N GLU A 214 49.74 14.65 -2.27
CA GLU A 214 49.36 15.39 -1.07
C GLU A 214 50.56 15.62 -0.17
N LEU A 215 51.38 14.59 0.07
CA LEU A 215 52.59 14.73 0.88
C LEU A 215 53.54 15.77 0.29
N ALA A 216 53.76 15.75 -1.02
CA ALA A 216 54.59 16.75 -1.70
C ALA A 216 54.05 18.18 -1.49
N SER A 217 52.73 18.37 -1.54
CA SER A 217 52.10 19.68 -1.28
C SER A 217 52.25 20.14 0.18
N ILE A 218 52.21 19.20 1.13
CA ILE A 218 52.40 19.46 2.56
C ILE A 218 53.86 19.83 2.84
N ASP A 219 54.81 19.06 2.32
CA ASP A 219 56.25 19.28 2.48
C ASP A 219 56.69 20.61 1.82
N ALA A 220 56.09 20.95 0.67
CA ALA A 220 56.29 22.23 0.01
C ALA A 220 55.58 23.41 0.70
N ASN A 221 54.74 23.13 1.70
CA ASN A 221 53.84 24.10 2.34
C ASN A 221 53.09 24.96 1.31
N GLU A 222 52.60 24.32 0.25
CA GLU A 222 51.99 24.98 -0.93
C GLU A 222 50.74 25.79 -0.54
N TYR A 223 50.06 25.35 0.52
CA TYR A 223 48.84 25.96 1.04
C TYR A 223 49.03 26.33 2.52
N PRO A 224 49.75 27.42 2.82
CA PRO A 224 49.96 27.86 4.19
C PRO A 224 48.63 28.32 4.79
N THR A 225 48.47 28.14 6.10
CA THR A 225 47.27 28.63 6.79
C THR A 225 47.27 30.17 6.78
N PRO A 226 46.23 30.83 6.23
CA PRO A 226 46.20 32.29 6.14
C PRO A 226 46.29 32.93 7.53
N PRO A 227 46.93 34.12 7.68
CA PRO A 227 46.99 34.83 8.96
C PRO A 227 45.61 35.08 9.58
N LEU A 228 45.54 35.20 10.92
CA LEU A 228 44.30 35.40 11.66
C LEU A 228 43.44 36.57 11.13
N GLU A 229 44.07 37.69 10.78
CA GLU A 229 43.38 38.88 10.29
C GLU A 229 42.75 38.66 8.91
N GLU A 230 43.46 37.94 8.03
CA GLU A 230 42.92 37.58 6.73
C GLU A 230 41.74 36.59 6.87
N ARG A 231 41.86 35.60 7.77
CA ARG A 231 40.75 34.69 8.07
C ARG A 231 39.54 35.44 8.60
N ARG A 232 39.70 36.43 9.49
CA ARG A 232 38.60 37.28 9.98
C ARG A 232 37.94 38.06 8.83
N ARG A 233 38.72 38.63 7.91
CA ARG A 233 38.19 39.32 6.73
C ARG A 233 37.41 38.39 5.81
N ARG A 234 37.94 37.19 5.55
CA ARG A 234 37.26 36.16 4.75
C ARG A 234 36.00 35.63 5.46
N MET A 235 36.05 35.52 6.79
CA MET A 235 34.90 35.14 7.63
C MET A 235 33.73 36.10 7.50
N ARG A 236 33.98 37.42 7.42
CA ARG A 236 32.92 38.42 7.16
C ARG A 236 32.17 38.21 5.84
N ARG A 237 32.79 37.56 4.85
CA ARG A 237 32.12 37.14 3.61
C ARG A 237 31.47 35.77 3.74
N PHE A 238 32.15 34.83 4.39
CA PHE A 238 31.65 33.47 4.59
C PHE A 238 30.36 33.43 5.42
N VAL A 239 30.33 34.11 6.57
CA VAL A 239 29.19 34.06 7.51
C VAL A 239 27.87 34.45 6.85
N PRO A 240 27.71 35.62 6.20
CA PRO A 240 26.42 35.97 5.60
C PRO A 240 26.01 35.00 4.49
N VAL A 241 26.95 34.54 3.65
CA VAL A 241 26.66 33.58 2.57
C VAL A 241 26.21 32.24 3.14
N TYR A 242 26.97 31.70 4.11
CA TYR A 242 26.64 30.44 4.75
C TYR A 242 25.35 30.54 5.56
N SER A 243 25.18 31.59 6.36
CA SER A 243 23.95 31.81 7.13
C SER A 243 22.72 31.90 6.23
N PHE A 244 22.77 32.65 5.13
CA PHE A 244 21.67 32.71 4.17
C PHE A 244 21.38 31.33 3.55
N MET A 245 22.41 30.65 3.04
CA MET A 245 22.27 29.33 2.44
C MET A 245 21.72 28.30 3.44
N SER A 246 22.25 28.27 4.67
CA SER A 246 21.77 27.38 5.73
C SER A 246 20.34 27.70 6.13
N ILE A 247 19.94 28.96 6.25
CA ILE A 247 18.55 29.32 6.56
C ILE A 247 17.62 28.81 5.45
N VAL A 248 17.97 29.02 4.18
CA VAL A 248 17.16 28.54 3.04
C VAL A 248 17.06 27.02 3.03
N LEU A 249 18.18 26.31 3.19
CA LEU A 249 18.19 24.84 3.15
C LEU A 249 17.50 24.23 4.39
N LEU A 250 17.73 24.77 5.58
CA LEU A 250 17.07 24.31 6.81
C LEU A 250 15.57 24.64 6.80
N PHE A 251 15.17 25.77 6.23
CA PHE A 251 13.76 26.07 6.00
C PHE A 251 13.16 25.10 4.99
N GLY A 252 13.88 24.76 3.92
CA GLY A 252 13.48 23.71 2.98
C GLY A 252 13.31 22.35 3.65
N ILE A 253 14.25 21.95 4.53
CA ILE A 253 14.14 20.72 5.32
C ILE A 253 12.96 20.80 6.30
N TYR A 254 12.75 21.93 6.95
CA TYR A 254 11.61 22.15 7.84
C TYR A 254 10.30 21.97 7.07
N LEU A 255 10.15 22.59 5.89
CA LEU A 255 9.00 22.40 5.03
C LEU A 255 8.87 20.94 4.61
N PHE A 256 9.95 20.30 4.15
CA PHE A 256 9.97 18.89 3.76
C PHE A 256 9.43 17.97 4.86
N VAL A 257 9.85 18.18 6.12
CA VAL A 257 9.51 17.32 7.26
C VAL A 257 8.17 17.68 7.89
N SER A 258 7.78 18.96 7.88
CA SER A 258 6.51 19.42 8.46
C SER A 258 5.33 19.36 7.49
N PHE A 259 5.61 19.22 6.20
CA PHE A 259 4.60 19.03 5.18
C PHE A 259 4.14 17.57 5.21
N GLU A 260 2.89 17.35 5.63
CA GLU A 260 2.26 16.04 5.69
C GLU A 260 0.88 16.08 5.02
N GLU A 261 0.81 15.63 3.77
CA GLU A 261 -0.43 15.23 3.09
C GLU A 261 -0.38 13.72 2.83
N THR A 262 -0.65 12.94 3.88
CA THR A 262 -0.50 11.48 3.86
C THR A 262 -1.83 10.73 3.81
N ALA A 263 -2.93 11.37 4.20
CA ALA A 263 -4.27 10.81 4.15
C ALA A 263 -5.33 11.92 4.00
N ILE A 264 -6.44 11.63 3.32
CA ILE A 264 -7.70 12.35 3.50
C ILE A 264 -8.09 12.13 4.97
N ALA A 265 -8.47 13.19 5.69
CA ALA A 265 -8.81 13.10 7.11
C ALA A 265 -9.85 11.99 7.34
N THR A 266 -9.42 10.86 7.90
CA THR A 266 -10.33 9.86 8.43
C THR A 266 -11.07 10.51 9.58
N ILE A 267 -12.38 10.71 9.40
CA ILE A 267 -13.27 11.08 10.49
C ILE A 267 -13.02 10.04 11.60
N LYS A 268 -12.61 10.50 12.79
CA LYS A 268 -12.48 9.61 13.95
C LYS A 268 -13.76 8.77 14.03
N PRO A 269 -13.69 7.44 14.19
CA PRO A 269 -14.87 6.65 14.49
C PRO A 269 -15.57 7.33 15.66
N ALA A 270 -16.87 7.60 15.51
CA ALA A 270 -17.65 8.16 16.61
C ALA A 270 -17.36 7.32 17.85
N GLU A 271 -16.89 7.96 18.91
CA GLU A 271 -16.78 7.31 20.22
C GLU A 271 -18.15 6.69 20.49
N GLN A 272 -18.18 5.36 20.60
CA GLN A 272 -19.41 4.63 20.86
C GLN A 272 -19.87 5.02 22.26
N VAL A 273 -20.63 6.11 22.35
CA VAL A 273 -21.43 6.42 23.51
C VAL A 273 -22.47 5.31 23.55
N GLU A 274 -22.34 4.38 24.49
CA GLU A 274 -23.43 3.47 24.83
C GLU A 274 -24.61 4.32 25.32
N VAL A 275 -25.47 4.70 24.38
CA VAL A 275 -26.74 5.36 24.65
C VAL A 275 -27.70 4.26 25.12
N PHE A 276 -27.55 3.86 26.38
CA PHE A 276 -28.57 3.07 27.07
C PHE A 276 -29.77 4.00 27.34
N VAL A 277 -30.71 4.04 26.40
CA VAL A 277 -32.02 4.67 26.63
C VAL A 277 -32.99 3.57 27.05
N PRO A 278 -33.49 3.57 28.29
CA PRO A 278 -34.63 2.75 28.66
C PRO A 278 -35.83 3.24 27.84
N VAL A 279 -36.46 2.35 27.08
CA VAL A 279 -37.70 2.64 26.35
C VAL A 279 -38.81 2.87 27.39
N GLU A 280 -39.09 4.12 27.71
CA GLU A 280 -40.37 4.52 28.30
C GLU A 280 -41.37 4.82 27.17
N THR A 281 -42.46 4.07 27.14
CA THR A 281 -43.57 4.24 26.21
C THR A 281 -44.36 5.51 26.57
N LEU A 282 -44.34 6.52 25.69
CA LEU A 282 -45.23 7.68 25.76
C LEU A 282 -46.20 7.73 24.56
N PRO A 283 -47.43 8.24 24.76
CA PRO A 283 -48.54 8.12 23.82
C PRO A 283 -48.45 9.11 22.64
N PRO A 284 -49.18 8.86 21.52
CA PRO A 284 -48.99 9.61 20.29
C PRO A 284 -49.52 11.05 20.42
N THR A 285 -48.66 12.02 20.12
CA THR A 285 -49.07 13.41 19.90
C THR A 285 -49.15 13.67 18.40
N SER A 286 -50.30 14.13 17.94
CA SER A 286 -50.57 14.50 16.55
C SER A 286 -49.84 15.80 16.18
N THR A 287 -49.06 15.79 15.09
CA THR A 287 -48.47 17.01 14.52
C THR A 287 -49.16 17.35 13.21
N THR A 288 -49.65 18.58 13.14
CA THR A 288 -50.37 19.21 12.02
C THR A 288 -49.39 19.68 10.94
N ILE A 289 -49.67 19.38 9.66
CA ILE A 289 -48.90 19.86 8.50
C ILE A 289 -49.40 21.25 8.07
N GLY A 290 -48.49 22.22 7.96
CA GLY A 290 -48.70 23.53 7.31
C GLY A 290 -48.28 23.53 5.83
N PRO A 291 -48.75 24.48 5.01
CA PRO A 291 -48.85 24.30 3.56
C PRO A 291 -47.54 24.53 2.79
N ALA A 292 -47.43 23.80 1.68
CA ALA A 292 -46.37 23.84 0.69
C ALA A 292 -46.31 25.17 -0.09
N THR A 293 -45.10 25.62 -0.39
CA THR A 293 -44.85 26.69 -1.37
C THR A 293 -44.65 26.07 -2.75
N THR A 294 -45.40 26.58 -3.72
CA THR A 294 -45.48 26.18 -5.12
C THR A 294 -44.22 26.56 -5.90
N THR A 295 -43.60 25.61 -6.59
CA THR A 295 -42.72 25.89 -7.74
C THR A 295 -43.15 25.02 -8.92
N THR A 296 -43.24 25.72 -10.05
CA THR A 296 -43.76 25.37 -11.37
C THR A 296 -43.38 23.99 -11.90
N THR A 297 -44.40 23.22 -12.26
CA THR A 297 -44.35 21.94 -12.97
C THR A 297 -44.05 22.15 -14.46
N VAL A 298 -42.97 21.57 -14.96
CA VAL A 298 -42.86 21.16 -16.37
C VAL A 298 -43.57 19.80 -16.49
N VAL A 299 -44.39 19.65 -17.53
CA VAL A 299 -45.28 18.50 -17.73
C VAL A 299 -44.46 17.24 -18.03
N PRO A 300 -44.59 16.14 -17.26
CA PRO A 300 -43.91 14.88 -17.56
C PRO A 300 -44.70 14.12 -18.63
N GLY A 301 -44.11 13.98 -19.82
CA GLY A 301 -44.70 13.22 -20.92
C GLY A 301 -43.99 13.32 -22.28
N GLU A 302 -43.09 14.29 -22.49
CA GLU A 302 -42.41 14.49 -23.79
C GLU A 302 -40.86 14.47 -23.71
N VAL A 303 -40.27 14.08 -22.58
CA VAL A 303 -38.80 13.96 -22.48
C VAL A 303 -38.42 12.56 -22.98
N SER A 304 -37.72 12.49 -24.11
CA SER A 304 -37.14 11.26 -24.66
C SER A 304 -35.67 11.50 -25.05
N TRP A 305 -34.93 10.42 -25.34
CA TRP A 305 -33.57 10.51 -25.84
C TRP A 305 -33.48 11.40 -27.08
N ASP A 306 -34.27 11.07 -28.11
CA ASP A 306 -34.27 11.79 -29.40
C ASP A 306 -34.81 13.22 -29.31
N GLY A 307 -35.65 13.51 -28.30
CA GLY A 307 -36.35 14.78 -28.17
C GLY A 307 -35.58 15.83 -27.37
N VAL A 308 -34.99 15.42 -26.24
CA VAL A 308 -34.47 16.35 -25.23
C VAL A 308 -33.09 15.93 -24.73
N VAL A 309 -32.91 14.65 -24.39
CA VAL A 309 -31.73 14.22 -23.63
C VAL A 309 -30.45 14.16 -24.48
N ALA A 310 -30.52 13.75 -25.74
CA ALA A 310 -29.34 13.74 -26.62
C ALA A 310 -28.73 15.16 -26.81
N ALA A 311 -29.55 16.21 -26.69
CA ALA A 311 -29.09 17.59 -26.81
C ALA A 311 -28.24 18.04 -25.61
N PHE A 312 -28.42 17.44 -24.43
CA PHE A 312 -27.60 17.73 -23.24
C PHE A 312 -26.12 17.35 -23.46
N PHE A 313 -25.85 16.32 -24.25
CA PHE A 313 -24.51 15.77 -24.44
C PHE A 313 -23.76 16.36 -25.65
N SER A 314 -24.41 17.19 -26.47
CA SER A 314 -23.85 17.66 -27.73
C SER A 314 -23.82 19.18 -27.86
N PRO A 315 -22.71 19.82 -28.30
CA PRO A 315 -21.42 19.24 -28.70
C PRO A 315 -20.39 19.15 -27.56
N SER A 316 -20.74 19.54 -26.34
CA SER A 316 -19.76 19.73 -25.25
C SER A 316 -19.23 18.42 -24.64
N CYS A 317 -20.02 17.35 -24.62
CA CYS A 317 -19.60 16.09 -23.99
C CYS A 317 -18.95 15.12 -24.99
N THR A 318 -19.45 15.05 -26.22
CA THR A 318 -18.93 14.13 -27.26
C THR A 318 -17.52 14.47 -27.75
N GLY A 319 -17.03 15.69 -27.48
CA GLY A 319 -15.63 16.06 -27.74
C GLY A 319 -14.61 15.25 -26.93
N CYS A 320 -15.00 14.79 -25.75
CA CYS A 320 -14.19 13.91 -24.90
C CYS A 320 -14.78 12.50 -24.75
N HIS A 321 -16.10 12.32 -24.85
CA HIS A 321 -16.83 11.06 -24.68
C HIS A 321 -17.54 10.62 -25.97
N GLY A 322 -16.74 10.26 -26.98
CA GLY A 322 -17.26 9.77 -28.27
C GLY A 322 -16.33 8.77 -28.97
N THR A 323 -15.01 8.97 -28.90
CA THR A 323 -14.02 7.98 -29.42
C THR A 323 -12.80 7.83 -28.50
N SER A 324 -12.82 8.49 -27.35
CA SER A 324 -11.74 8.53 -26.36
C SER A 324 -12.39 8.60 -24.98
N GLY A 325 -11.70 8.23 -23.89
CA GLY A 325 -12.23 8.40 -22.53
C GLY A 325 -13.13 7.27 -21.99
N GLY A 326 -13.19 6.11 -22.66
CA GLY A 326 -13.81 4.89 -22.11
C GLY A 326 -15.34 4.91 -22.03
N LEU A 327 -16.02 5.99 -22.42
CA LEU A 327 -17.47 6.16 -22.48
C LEU A 327 -17.85 6.85 -23.79
N ASP A 328 -18.86 6.35 -24.49
CA ASP A 328 -19.38 6.91 -25.74
C ASP A 328 -20.81 7.43 -25.56
N LEU A 329 -21.00 8.73 -25.77
CA LEU A 329 -22.30 9.43 -25.66
C LEU A 329 -22.88 9.81 -27.02
N ALA A 330 -22.35 9.26 -28.12
CA ALA A 330 -22.80 9.59 -29.47
C ALA A 330 -24.11 8.90 -29.88
N SER A 331 -24.54 7.84 -29.17
CA SER A 331 -25.83 7.17 -29.39
C SER A 331 -26.50 6.76 -28.07
N TYR A 332 -27.80 6.48 -28.13
CA TYR A 332 -28.61 6.04 -26.99
C TYR A 332 -28.07 4.73 -26.39
N GLU A 333 -27.79 3.75 -27.25
CA GLU A 333 -27.32 2.43 -26.83
C GLU A 333 -25.93 2.49 -26.21
N ALA A 334 -25.05 3.35 -26.73
CA ALA A 334 -23.72 3.56 -26.17
C ALA A 334 -23.79 4.24 -24.79
N ALA A 335 -24.68 5.22 -24.63
CA ALA A 335 -24.89 5.90 -23.36
C ALA A 335 -25.53 4.99 -22.28
N LEU A 336 -26.40 4.06 -22.67
CA LEU A 336 -26.90 3.00 -21.79
C LEU A 336 -25.80 2.02 -21.39
N ALA A 337 -25.08 1.49 -22.38
CA ALA A 337 -24.03 0.49 -22.17
C ALA A 337 -22.93 1.01 -21.23
N GLY A 338 -22.63 2.31 -21.30
CA GLY A 338 -21.66 2.93 -20.43
C GLY A 338 -20.22 2.65 -20.83
N GLY A 339 -19.35 2.57 -19.84
CA GLY A 339 -17.90 2.50 -20.03
C GLY A 339 -17.18 1.68 -18.98
N ASP A 340 -15.87 1.89 -18.86
CA ASP A 340 -15.01 1.18 -17.88
C ASP A 340 -15.43 1.41 -16.41
N SER A 341 -16.30 2.38 -16.16
CA SER A 341 -16.84 2.72 -14.82
C SER A 341 -18.25 2.19 -14.56
N GLY A 342 -18.81 1.37 -15.47
CA GLY A 342 -20.14 0.77 -15.34
C GLY A 342 -21.17 1.28 -16.35
N PRO A 343 -22.44 0.85 -16.22
CA PRO A 343 -23.52 1.26 -17.12
C PRO A 343 -23.73 2.77 -17.03
N GLY A 344 -23.80 3.43 -18.19
CA GLY A 344 -23.85 4.89 -18.23
C GLY A 344 -25.22 5.40 -17.76
N ILE A 345 -26.29 4.75 -18.23
CA ILE A 345 -27.67 4.99 -17.83
C ILE A 345 -28.32 3.64 -17.51
N VAL A 346 -28.95 3.57 -16.34
CA VAL A 346 -29.78 2.45 -15.88
C VAL A 346 -31.24 2.91 -15.91
N PRO A 347 -32.04 2.49 -16.91
CA PRO A 347 -33.44 2.88 -17.01
C PRO A 347 -34.23 2.55 -15.72
N GLY A 348 -34.93 3.54 -15.19
CA GLY A 348 -35.69 3.44 -13.93
C GLY A 348 -34.88 3.74 -12.67
N ASN A 349 -33.56 3.94 -12.77
CA ASN A 349 -32.72 4.21 -11.60
C ASN A 349 -31.60 5.23 -11.90
N SER A 350 -31.89 6.51 -11.67
CA SER A 350 -30.90 7.59 -11.80
C SER A 350 -29.79 7.50 -10.75
N THR A 351 -30.04 6.90 -9.59
CA THR A 351 -29.02 6.76 -8.54
C THR A 351 -27.96 5.70 -8.86
N GLU A 352 -28.25 4.74 -9.73
CA GLU A 352 -27.29 3.74 -10.24
C GLU A 352 -26.71 4.10 -11.61
N SER A 353 -27.23 5.14 -12.24
CA SER A 353 -26.72 5.62 -13.53
C SER A 353 -25.42 6.39 -13.34
N VAL A 354 -24.29 5.85 -13.79
CA VAL A 354 -22.96 6.45 -13.60
C VAL A 354 -22.90 7.88 -14.14
N ILE A 355 -23.55 8.15 -15.27
CA ILE A 355 -23.60 9.51 -15.84
C ILE A 355 -24.34 10.46 -14.88
N ALA A 356 -25.45 10.05 -14.27
CA ALA A 356 -26.17 10.89 -13.32
C ALA A 356 -25.38 11.11 -12.02
N GLN A 357 -24.72 10.08 -11.49
CA GLN A 357 -23.88 10.19 -10.29
C GLN A 357 -22.71 11.16 -10.49
N VAL A 358 -21.99 11.02 -11.61
CA VAL A 358 -20.85 11.89 -11.94
C VAL A 358 -21.32 13.34 -12.08
N MET A 359 -22.49 13.57 -12.68
CA MET A 359 -23.03 14.92 -12.87
C MET A 359 -23.56 15.52 -11.57
N ALA A 360 -24.16 14.70 -10.69
CA ALA A 360 -24.57 15.11 -9.35
C ALA A 360 -23.40 15.38 -8.39
N SER A 361 -22.25 14.73 -8.60
CA SER A 361 -21.04 14.94 -7.79
C SER A 361 -20.43 16.34 -7.91
N GLY A 362 -20.80 17.09 -8.96
CA GLY A 362 -20.27 18.43 -9.24
C GLY A 362 -18.77 18.49 -9.58
N SER A 363 -18.11 17.34 -9.74
CA SER A 363 -16.64 17.25 -9.88
C SER A 363 -16.15 17.04 -11.32
N HIS A 364 -17.06 17.05 -12.31
CA HIS A 364 -16.76 16.86 -13.73
C HIS A 364 -16.70 18.19 -14.50
N PRO A 365 -15.75 18.45 -15.41
CA PRO A 365 -15.58 19.75 -16.07
C PRO A 365 -16.71 20.15 -17.03
N GLY A 366 -17.59 19.22 -17.41
CA GLY A 366 -18.75 19.47 -18.27
C GLY A 366 -20.06 19.17 -17.55
N LEU A 367 -20.37 19.89 -16.47
CA LEU A 367 -21.62 19.71 -15.71
C LEU A 367 -22.84 20.21 -16.50
N LEU A 368 -23.98 19.54 -16.30
CA LEU A 368 -25.29 20.03 -16.69
C LEU A 368 -25.74 21.12 -15.72
N SER A 369 -26.64 21.99 -16.15
CA SER A 369 -27.31 22.90 -15.23
C SER A 369 -28.17 22.12 -14.24
N ASP A 370 -28.44 22.67 -13.05
CA ASP A 370 -29.27 22.00 -12.05
C ASP A 370 -30.66 21.62 -12.60
N GLU A 371 -31.20 22.42 -13.52
CA GLU A 371 -32.48 22.18 -14.21
C GLU A 371 -32.39 21.05 -15.23
N ASP A 372 -31.32 21.02 -16.04
CA ASP A 372 -31.08 19.96 -17.02
C ASP A 372 -30.76 18.62 -16.33
N LEU A 373 -29.99 18.66 -15.24
CA LEU A 373 -29.70 17.48 -14.43
C LEU A 373 -30.97 16.91 -13.80
N ALA A 374 -31.83 17.75 -13.22
CA ALA A 374 -33.12 17.31 -12.68
C ALA A 374 -34.03 16.72 -13.76
N THR A 375 -34.02 17.28 -14.97
CA THR A 375 -34.76 16.76 -16.12
C THR A 375 -34.19 15.42 -16.59
N PHE A 376 -32.87 15.28 -16.63
CA PHE A 376 -32.17 14.06 -16.99
C PHE A 376 -32.42 12.94 -15.98
N THR A 377 -32.31 13.20 -14.67
CA THR A 377 -32.58 12.20 -13.63
C THR A 377 -34.05 11.76 -13.65
N ALA A 378 -34.99 12.70 -13.81
CA ALA A 378 -36.42 12.37 -13.89
C ALA A 378 -36.75 11.52 -15.13
N TRP A 379 -36.11 11.76 -16.27
CA TRP A 379 -36.27 10.93 -17.46
C TRP A 379 -35.69 9.52 -17.27
N ILE A 380 -34.54 9.39 -16.61
CA ILE A 380 -33.99 8.07 -16.26
C ILE A 380 -34.96 7.32 -15.37
N ASP A 381 -35.42 7.93 -14.28
CA ASP A 381 -36.35 7.31 -13.33
C ASP A 381 -37.70 6.94 -13.99
N ALA A 382 -38.10 7.66 -15.04
CA ALA A 382 -39.28 7.34 -15.86
C ALA A 382 -39.05 6.19 -16.88
N GLY A 383 -37.89 5.54 -16.85
CA GLY A 383 -37.56 4.39 -17.71
C GLY A 383 -36.74 4.73 -18.94
N ALA A 384 -36.11 5.92 -18.98
CA ALA A 384 -35.15 6.34 -20.01
C ALA A 384 -35.65 6.17 -21.45
N ALA A 385 -36.90 6.52 -21.76
CA ALA A 385 -37.50 6.27 -23.07
C ALA A 385 -36.68 6.87 -24.25
N GLU A 386 -36.37 6.03 -25.24
CA GLU A 386 -35.62 6.42 -26.44
C GLU A 386 -36.43 7.38 -27.34
N SER A 387 -37.68 7.03 -27.61
CA SER A 387 -38.61 7.81 -28.43
C SER A 387 -39.91 8.08 -27.67
N SER A 388 -40.63 9.13 -28.07
CA SER A 388 -41.86 9.58 -27.40
C SER A 388 -43.10 8.70 -27.65
N ASP A 389 -42.95 7.51 -28.23
CA ASP A 389 -44.05 6.59 -28.55
C ASP A 389 -43.82 5.20 -27.91
N ALA A 390 -44.17 5.05 -26.63
CA ALA A 390 -44.35 3.74 -26.01
C ALA A 390 -45.63 3.69 -25.19
N THR A 391 -46.63 3.04 -25.80
CA THR A 391 -47.99 2.84 -25.32
C THR A 391 -48.03 2.02 -24.03
N THR A 392 -48.67 2.60 -23.01
CA THR A 392 -49.23 1.98 -21.81
C THR A 392 -49.80 0.58 -22.07
N ASP A 393 -49.40 -0.42 -21.28
CA ASP A 393 -50.30 -1.53 -20.96
C ASP A 393 -50.43 -1.70 -19.45
N THR A 394 -51.66 -1.46 -19.00
CA THR A 394 -52.07 -1.35 -17.60
C THR A 394 -52.54 -2.73 -17.14
N THR A 395 -51.94 -3.28 -16.08
CA THR A 395 -52.64 -4.28 -15.27
C THR A 395 -52.61 -3.88 -13.80
N THR A 396 -53.71 -3.24 -13.40
CA THR A 396 -54.10 -2.94 -12.02
C THR A 396 -54.16 -4.23 -11.20
N THR A 397 -53.45 -4.30 -10.07
CA THR A 397 -53.93 -5.07 -8.89
C THR A 397 -53.60 -4.33 -7.59
N THR A 398 -54.69 -3.92 -6.96
CA THR A 398 -54.95 -3.35 -5.64
C THR A 398 -53.88 -3.55 -4.57
N SER A 399 -53.38 -2.42 -4.06
CA SER A 399 -52.62 -2.31 -2.81
C SER A 399 -53.54 -2.56 -1.61
N THR A 400 -53.17 -3.53 -0.75
CA THR A 400 -53.64 -3.62 0.64
C THR A 400 -52.40 -3.67 1.51
N THR A 401 -52.22 -2.65 2.35
CA THR A 401 -51.19 -2.62 3.39
C THR A 401 -51.45 -3.74 4.39
N SER A 402 -50.49 -4.63 4.59
CA SER A 402 -50.44 -5.51 5.76
C SER A 402 -48.99 -5.80 6.14
N THR A 403 -48.66 -5.48 7.38
CA THR A 403 -47.37 -5.72 8.03
C THR A 403 -47.15 -7.22 8.24
N THR A 404 -46.19 -7.82 7.54
CA THR A 404 -45.51 -9.08 7.92
C THR A 404 -44.12 -9.13 7.29
N VAL A 405 -43.12 -9.09 8.16
CA VAL A 405 -41.79 -9.72 8.14
C VAL A 405 -41.49 -10.65 6.94
N VAL A 406 -40.40 -10.32 6.23
CA VAL A 406 -39.58 -11.07 5.25
C VAL A 406 -40.31 -11.73 4.07
N SER A 407 -40.00 -11.31 2.83
CA SER A 407 -39.88 -12.21 1.66
C SER A 407 -39.18 -11.51 0.46
N ALA A 408 -37.89 -11.77 0.25
CA ALA A 408 -37.34 -11.98 -1.09
C ALA A 408 -36.89 -13.46 -1.10
N GLY A 409 -37.34 -14.23 -2.10
CA GLY A 409 -37.40 -15.70 -2.07
C GLY A 409 -36.16 -16.40 -1.52
N ASP A 410 -36.42 -17.38 -0.64
CA ASP A 410 -35.55 -18.10 0.29
C ASP A 410 -34.45 -18.98 -0.36
N THR A 411 -33.86 -18.55 -1.47
CA THR A 411 -32.83 -19.30 -2.20
C THR A 411 -31.76 -18.41 -2.81
N TRP A 412 -30.59 -18.99 -3.11
CA TRP A 412 -29.52 -18.35 -3.87
C TRP A 412 -30.04 -17.67 -5.14
N ASP A 413 -30.92 -18.33 -5.90
CA ASP A 413 -31.51 -17.75 -7.12
C ASP A 413 -32.35 -16.50 -6.86
N GLY A 414 -33.02 -16.41 -5.70
CA GLY A 414 -33.79 -15.24 -5.29
C GLY A 414 -32.91 -14.08 -4.83
N VAL A 415 -31.89 -14.37 -4.04
CA VAL A 415 -30.93 -13.39 -3.50
C VAL A 415 -29.99 -12.86 -4.59
N VAL A 416 -29.55 -13.72 -5.52
CA VAL A 416 -28.70 -13.32 -6.65
C VAL A 416 -29.45 -12.47 -7.66
N ALA A 417 -30.70 -12.81 -7.96
CA ALA A 417 -31.51 -12.02 -8.88
C ALA A 417 -31.87 -10.65 -8.29
N ALA A 418 -32.08 -10.56 -6.96
CA ALA A 418 -32.46 -9.33 -6.29
C ALA A 418 -31.28 -8.39 -6.00
N PHE A 419 -30.12 -8.92 -5.59
CA PHE A 419 -29.02 -8.11 -5.04
C PHE A 419 -27.71 -8.24 -5.82
N PHE A 420 -27.33 -9.44 -6.27
CA PHE A 420 -26.00 -9.65 -6.85
C PHE A 420 -25.91 -9.38 -8.35
N THR A 421 -26.94 -9.70 -9.12
CA THR A 421 -26.94 -9.51 -10.58
C THR A 421 -26.88 -8.03 -11.00
N PRO A 422 -27.61 -7.11 -10.36
CA PRO A 422 -27.54 -5.68 -10.70
C PRO A 422 -26.26 -5.01 -10.17
N SER A 423 -25.80 -5.39 -8.98
CA SER A 423 -24.85 -4.59 -8.19
C SER A 423 -23.45 -5.20 -8.05
N CYS A 424 -23.28 -6.52 -8.26
CA CYS A 424 -22.05 -7.21 -7.85
C CYS A 424 -21.42 -8.09 -8.94
N THR A 425 -22.20 -8.85 -9.73
CA THR A 425 -21.66 -9.81 -10.71
C THR A 425 -20.96 -9.15 -11.90
N GLY A 426 -21.23 -7.86 -12.15
CA GLY A 426 -20.55 -7.08 -13.18
C GLY A 426 -19.04 -6.93 -12.92
N CYS A 427 -18.63 -6.92 -11.65
CA CYS A 427 -17.22 -6.89 -11.26
C CYS A 427 -16.74 -8.24 -10.69
N HIS A 428 -17.58 -8.92 -9.90
CA HIS A 428 -17.25 -10.19 -9.21
C HIS A 428 -17.72 -11.43 -9.99
N GLY A 429 -17.56 -11.43 -11.32
CA GLY A 429 -17.80 -12.62 -12.17
C GLY A 429 -16.55 -13.13 -12.90
N THR A 430 -15.51 -12.30 -13.03
CA THR A 430 -14.23 -12.67 -13.70
C THR A 430 -12.99 -11.91 -13.18
N MET A 431 -13.11 -10.96 -12.24
CA MET A 431 -11.99 -10.19 -11.69
C MET A 431 -11.75 -10.46 -10.20
N GLY A 432 -10.49 -10.36 -9.77
CA GLY A 432 -10.18 -10.07 -8.36
C GLY A 432 -10.25 -11.21 -7.35
N GLY A 433 -10.45 -12.46 -7.78
CA GLY A 433 -10.32 -13.63 -6.91
C GLY A 433 -11.54 -13.93 -6.03
N LEU A 434 -12.68 -13.28 -6.24
CA LEU A 434 -14.01 -13.66 -5.71
C LEU A 434 -14.97 -13.78 -6.91
N ASP A 435 -15.74 -14.86 -6.98
CA ASP A 435 -16.70 -15.12 -8.06
C ASP A 435 -18.09 -15.36 -7.47
N LEU A 436 -19.06 -14.53 -7.87
CA LEU A 436 -20.45 -14.54 -7.42
C LEU A 436 -21.41 -15.07 -8.50
N SER A 437 -20.88 -15.65 -9.58
CA SER A 437 -21.69 -16.19 -10.68
C SER A 437 -22.36 -17.54 -10.35
N SER A 438 -21.96 -18.19 -9.25
CA SER A 438 -22.57 -19.43 -8.75
C SER A 438 -22.50 -19.50 -7.23
N TYR A 439 -23.42 -20.28 -6.63
CA TYR A 439 -23.50 -20.46 -5.18
C TYR A 439 -22.19 -21.03 -4.62
N ASP A 440 -21.70 -22.10 -5.23
CA ASP A 440 -20.44 -22.76 -4.85
C ASP A 440 -19.25 -21.79 -4.87
N ALA A 441 -19.17 -20.91 -5.87
CA ALA A 441 -18.08 -19.94 -5.98
C ALA A 441 -18.20 -18.81 -4.93
N ALA A 442 -19.41 -18.36 -4.64
CA ALA A 442 -19.66 -17.33 -3.65
C ALA A 442 -19.41 -17.82 -2.22
N VAL A 443 -19.77 -19.08 -1.93
CA VAL A 443 -19.44 -19.74 -0.65
C VAL A 443 -17.94 -19.98 -0.54
N ALA A 444 -17.31 -20.55 -1.57
CA ALA A 444 -15.87 -20.81 -1.59
C ALA A 444 -15.03 -19.55 -1.38
N GLY A 445 -15.51 -18.41 -1.88
CA GLY A 445 -14.86 -17.13 -1.68
C GLY A 445 -13.57 -16.97 -2.44
N GLY A 446 -12.62 -16.26 -1.84
CA GLY A 446 -11.41 -15.82 -2.53
C GLY A 446 -10.16 -15.78 -1.66
N VAL A 447 -9.14 -15.06 -2.13
CA VAL A 447 -7.87 -14.86 -1.40
C VAL A 447 -8.03 -14.21 -0.02
N SER A 448 -9.20 -13.61 0.24
CA SER A 448 -9.55 -12.96 1.51
C SER A 448 -10.34 -13.86 2.47
N GLY A 449 -10.63 -15.10 2.09
CA GLY A 449 -11.45 -16.05 2.87
C GLY A 449 -12.77 -16.41 2.18
N ALA A 450 -13.60 -17.18 2.87
CA ALA A 450 -14.93 -17.60 2.39
C ALA A 450 -15.81 -16.37 2.12
N GLY A 451 -16.46 -16.34 0.96
CA GLY A 451 -17.29 -15.20 0.57
C GLY A 451 -18.58 -15.18 1.38
N ILE A 452 -19.22 -16.34 1.47
CA ILE A 452 -20.42 -16.60 2.28
C ILE A 452 -20.13 -17.80 3.18
N VAL A 453 -20.39 -17.64 4.48
CA VAL A 453 -20.37 -18.71 5.48
C VAL A 453 -21.82 -18.97 5.89
N PRO A 454 -22.49 -20.01 5.35
CA PRO A 454 -23.85 -20.34 5.72
C PRO A 454 -24.03 -20.47 7.24
N GLY A 455 -25.01 -19.77 7.80
CA GLY A 455 -25.30 -19.71 9.23
C GLY A 455 -24.44 -18.74 10.04
N ASN A 456 -23.47 -18.05 9.42
CA ASN A 456 -22.61 -17.07 10.10
C ASN A 456 -22.27 -15.87 9.21
N SER A 457 -23.16 -14.88 9.17
CA SER A 457 -22.95 -13.62 8.44
C SER A 457 -21.76 -12.83 8.95
N ALA A 458 -21.40 -12.94 10.24
CA ALA A 458 -20.28 -12.22 10.83
C ALA A 458 -18.92 -12.69 10.32
N GLU A 459 -18.80 -13.96 9.89
CA GLU A 459 -17.59 -14.53 9.30
C GLU A 459 -17.58 -14.47 7.76
N SER A 460 -18.72 -14.14 7.15
CA SER A 460 -18.82 -13.96 5.70
C SER A 460 -18.08 -12.69 5.26
N VAL A 461 -17.03 -12.85 4.44
CA VAL A 461 -16.19 -11.72 3.98
C VAL A 461 -17.03 -10.68 3.24
N ILE A 462 -18.04 -11.10 2.48
CA ILE A 462 -18.94 -10.18 1.77
C ILE A 462 -19.66 -9.26 2.77
N THR A 463 -20.24 -9.81 3.83
CA THR A 463 -20.90 -9.03 4.89
C THR A 463 -19.94 -8.09 5.60
N GLN A 464 -18.75 -8.56 5.96
CA GLN A 464 -17.72 -7.73 6.62
C GLN A 464 -17.32 -6.55 5.74
N LYS A 465 -17.19 -6.76 4.43
CA LYS A 465 -16.81 -5.71 3.48
C LYS A 465 -17.95 -4.73 3.21
N MET A 466 -19.19 -5.21 3.10
CA MET A 466 -20.36 -4.33 2.94
C MET A 466 -20.59 -3.50 4.20
N ALA A 467 -20.47 -4.10 5.39
CA ALA A 467 -20.59 -3.39 6.67
C ALA A 467 -19.46 -2.38 6.91
N ALA A 468 -18.28 -2.57 6.30
CA ALA A 468 -17.16 -1.63 6.40
C ALA A 468 -17.36 -0.35 5.57
N GLY A 469 -18.28 -0.34 4.59
CA GLY A 469 -18.65 0.88 3.86
C GLY A 469 -17.63 1.40 2.84
N ASP A 470 -16.55 0.67 2.54
CA ASP A 470 -15.48 1.07 1.61
C ASP A 470 -15.44 0.15 0.38
N HIS A 471 -16.57 0.08 -0.35
CA HIS A 471 -16.71 -0.71 -1.58
C HIS A 471 -17.60 0.03 -2.60
N PRO A 472 -17.30 0.04 -3.91
CA PRO A 472 -18.07 0.82 -4.89
C PRO A 472 -19.49 0.30 -5.17
N GLY A 473 -19.80 -0.95 -4.80
CA GLY A 473 -21.16 -1.52 -4.85
C GLY A 473 -21.67 -1.82 -3.45
N LEU A 474 -21.98 -0.79 -2.65
CA LEU A 474 -22.60 -0.98 -1.33
C LEU A 474 -24.09 -1.29 -1.49
N LEU A 475 -24.55 -2.29 -0.74
CA LEU A 475 -25.97 -2.52 -0.52
C LEU A 475 -26.53 -1.43 0.40
N SER A 476 -27.83 -1.13 0.26
CA SER A 476 -28.52 -0.29 1.24
C SER A 476 -28.54 -0.97 2.62
N ASP A 477 -28.73 -0.21 3.69
CA ASP A 477 -28.81 -0.78 5.05
C ASP A 477 -29.93 -1.81 5.17
N GLU A 478 -31.03 -1.64 4.42
CA GLU A 478 -32.17 -2.55 4.39
C GLU A 478 -31.87 -3.84 3.61
N ASP A 479 -31.18 -3.72 2.48
CA ASP A 479 -30.77 -4.86 1.65
C ASP A 479 -29.67 -5.68 2.32
N LEU A 480 -28.70 -5.01 2.97
CA LEU A 480 -27.66 -5.66 3.74
C LEU A 480 -28.23 -6.41 4.94
N ALA A 481 -29.22 -5.85 5.65
CA ALA A 481 -29.89 -6.55 6.74
C ALA A 481 -30.65 -7.79 6.25
N THR A 482 -31.28 -7.70 5.08
CA THR A 482 -31.96 -8.84 4.44
C THR A 482 -30.96 -9.93 4.04
N PHE A 483 -29.82 -9.54 3.46
CA PHE A 483 -28.75 -10.46 3.08
C PHE A 483 -28.11 -11.15 4.29
N ILE A 484 -27.86 -10.40 5.37
CA ILE A 484 -27.37 -10.93 6.66
C ILE A 484 -28.34 -11.98 7.21
N ALA A 485 -29.64 -11.67 7.22
CA ALA A 485 -30.66 -12.58 7.74
C ALA A 485 -30.73 -13.89 6.93
N TRP A 486 -30.61 -13.82 5.59
CA TRP A 486 -30.57 -15.02 4.75
C TRP A 486 -29.31 -15.87 4.97
N ILE A 487 -28.14 -15.24 5.18
CA ILE A 487 -26.92 -15.99 5.53
C ILE A 487 -27.10 -16.68 6.88
N ASP A 488 -27.57 -15.97 7.89
CA ASP A 488 -27.76 -16.51 9.24
C ASP A 488 -28.82 -17.63 9.29
N ASP A 489 -29.79 -17.62 8.36
CA ASP A 489 -30.76 -18.71 8.16
C ASP A 489 -30.21 -19.91 7.37
N GLY A 490 -28.91 -19.92 7.08
CA GLY A 490 -28.21 -21.05 6.47
C GLY A 490 -27.97 -20.92 4.97
N ALA A 491 -28.16 -19.73 4.39
CA ALA A 491 -27.82 -19.40 3.00
C ALA A 491 -28.35 -20.44 1.97
N ALA A 492 -29.62 -20.83 2.06
CA ALA A 492 -30.16 -21.93 1.27
C ALA A 492 -29.96 -21.76 -0.25
N GLU A 493 -29.44 -22.79 -0.94
CA GLU A 493 -29.17 -22.75 -2.38
C GLU A 493 -30.46 -22.92 -3.22
N SER A 494 -31.35 -23.83 -2.82
CA SER A 494 -32.60 -24.11 -3.55
C SER A 494 -33.74 -24.48 -2.59
N SER A 495 -34.98 -24.34 -3.07
CA SER A 495 -36.20 -24.48 -2.27
C SER A 495 -36.58 -25.94 -1.95
N ASP A 496 -35.63 -26.87 -2.04
CA ASP A 496 -35.88 -28.25 -1.62
C ASP A 496 -35.92 -28.32 -0.09
N THR A 497 -37.15 -28.40 0.40
CA THR A 497 -37.50 -28.64 1.79
C THR A 497 -36.77 -29.88 2.29
N THR A 498 -35.69 -29.69 3.07
CA THR A 498 -35.24 -30.73 4.01
C THR A 498 -35.01 -30.11 5.37
N SER A 499 -36.12 -30.02 6.10
CA SER A 499 -36.25 -30.32 7.52
C SER A 499 -34.99 -30.24 8.37
N THR A 500 -34.99 -29.27 9.29
CA THR A 500 -34.39 -29.34 10.63
C THR A 500 -33.99 -30.76 11.05
N THR A 501 -32.69 -31.02 11.18
CA THR A 501 -32.17 -32.13 11.99
C THR A 501 -31.04 -31.63 12.87
N VAL A 502 -31.38 -31.32 14.12
CA VAL A 502 -30.46 -31.42 15.24
C VAL A 502 -30.24 -32.91 15.50
N VAL A 503 -29.12 -33.51 15.06
CA VAL A 503 -28.62 -34.80 15.61
C VAL A 503 -27.10 -35.00 15.38
N SER A 504 -26.36 -35.13 16.48
CA SER A 504 -25.13 -35.90 16.74
C SER A 504 -24.04 -36.09 15.65
N ALA A 505 -22.85 -35.57 15.92
CA ALA A 505 -21.61 -36.25 15.51
C ALA A 505 -21.63 -37.69 16.05
N GLY A 506 -21.61 -38.68 15.17
CA GLY A 506 -21.84 -40.07 15.56
C GLY A 506 -21.28 -41.08 14.57
N ASP A 507 -20.04 -41.47 14.85
CA ASP A 507 -19.47 -42.82 14.70
C ASP A 507 -18.72 -43.18 13.41
N THR A 508 -18.78 -42.41 12.32
CA THR A 508 -18.16 -42.84 11.05
C THR A 508 -17.44 -41.71 10.30
N TRP A 509 -16.50 -42.09 9.42
CA TRP A 509 -15.75 -41.14 8.59
C TRP A 509 -16.68 -40.26 7.76
N ASP A 510 -17.74 -40.82 7.19
CA ASP A 510 -18.70 -40.06 6.37
C ASP A 510 -19.39 -38.95 7.17
N GLY A 511 -19.72 -39.20 8.44
CA GLY A 511 -20.29 -38.18 9.33
C GLY A 511 -19.29 -37.06 9.64
N ILE A 512 -18.03 -37.42 9.89
CA ILE A 512 -16.95 -36.46 10.18
C ILE A 512 -16.57 -35.65 8.92
N VAL A 513 -16.53 -36.28 7.75
CA VAL A 513 -16.22 -35.60 6.49
C VAL A 513 -17.31 -34.67 6.08
N ALA A 514 -18.58 -35.09 6.15
CA ALA A 514 -19.69 -34.23 5.78
C ALA A 514 -19.84 -33.06 6.77
N GLY A 515 -19.63 -33.29 8.06
CA GLY A 515 -19.83 -32.29 9.10
C GLY A 515 -18.66 -31.32 9.29
N PHE A 516 -17.42 -31.81 9.26
CA PHE A 516 -16.25 -31.02 9.67
C PHE A 516 -15.26 -30.79 8.52
N PHE A 517 -14.86 -31.84 7.80
CA PHE A 517 -13.76 -31.69 6.85
C PHE A 517 -14.16 -31.07 5.53
N THR A 518 -15.31 -31.42 4.97
CA THR A 518 -15.79 -30.86 3.71
C THR A 518 -16.06 -29.35 3.78
N PRO A 519 -16.81 -28.84 4.78
CA PRO A 519 -17.09 -27.40 4.84
C PRO A 519 -15.85 -26.57 5.25
N THR A 520 -15.00 -27.12 6.12
CA THR A 520 -13.97 -26.31 6.79
C THR A 520 -12.55 -26.58 6.32
N CYS A 521 -12.24 -27.79 5.85
CA CYS A 521 -10.85 -28.23 5.68
C CYS A 521 -10.45 -28.61 4.25
N THR A 522 -11.33 -29.24 3.46
CA THR A 522 -10.96 -29.79 2.13
C THR A 522 -10.70 -28.70 1.09
N GLY A 523 -11.18 -27.46 1.29
CA GLY A 523 -10.85 -26.32 0.45
C GLY A 523 -9.34 -26.04 0.39
N CYS A 524 -8.61 -26.30 1.47
CA CYS A 524 -7.15 -26.18 1.51
C CYS A 524 -6.43 -27.54 1.59
N HIS A 525 -7.05 -28.57 2.18
CA HIS A 525 -6.48 -29.90 2.44
C HIS A 525 -7.16 -31.02 1.64
N GLY A 526 -7.71 -30.73 0.45
CA GLY A 526 -8.28 -31.74 -0.45
C GLY A 526 -7.30 -32.25 -1.51
N THR A 527 -6.51 -31.35 -2.11
CA THR A 527 -5.47 -31.72 -3.12
C THR A 527 -4.20 -30.87 -3.00
N SER A 528 -4.17 -29.94 -2.05
CA SER A 528 -3.10 -28.97 -1.81
C SER A 528 -2.70 -29.00 -0.33
N GLY A 529 -1.58 -28.38 0.06
CA GLY A 529 -1.22 -28.25 1.49
C GLY A 529 -0.54 -29.44 2.17
N GLY A 530 -0.25 -30.53 1.43
CA GLY A 530 0.59 -31.64 1.93
C GLY A 530 -0.07 -32.61 2.92
N LEU A 531 -1.38 -32.46 3.16
CA LEU A 531 -2.28 -33.37 3.86
C LEU A 531 -3.58 -33.43 3.05
N ASP A 532 -4.12 -34.63 2.84
CA ASP A 532 -5.37 -34.87 2.10
C ASP A 532 -6.44 -35.44 3.04
N LEU A 533 -7.53 -34.71 3.20
CA LEU A 533 -8.69 -35.03 4.05
C LEU A 533 -9.92 -35.43 3.24
N SER A 534 -9.78 -35.65 1.93
CA SER A 534 -10.87 -36.08 1.05
C SER A 534 -11.20 -37.57 1.16
N SER A 535 -10.33 -38.37 1.79
CA SER A 535 -10.56 -39.80 2.03
C SER A 535 -9.97 -40.27 3.36
N TYR A 536 -10.60 -41.30 3.94
CA TYR A 536 -10.20 -41.85 5.24
C TYR A 536 -8.76 -42.33 5.24
N GLU A 537 -8.39 -43.08 4.20
CA GLU A 537 -7.04 -43.63 4.04
C GLU A 537 -5.98 -42.52 3.98
N ALA A 538 -6.23 -41.43 3.26
CA ALA A 538 -5.31 -40.30 3.16
C ALA A 538 -5.21 -39.51 4.46
N ALA A 539 -6.34 -39.30 5.15
CA ALA A 539 -6.38 -38.57 6.40
C ALA A 539 -5.68 -39.32 7.54
N VAL A 540 -5.80 -40.65 7.58
CA VAL A 540 -5.06 -41.50 8.52
C VAL A 540 -3.58 -41.55 8.16
N ALA A 541 -3.23 -41.74 6.88
CA ALA A 541 -1.84 -41.78 6.42
C ALA A 541 -1.08 -40.48 6.73
N GLY A 542 -1.76 -39.33 6.64
CA GLY A 542 -1.19 -38.04 6.95
C GLY A 542 -0.27 -37.48 5.86
N GLY A 543 0.58 -36.55 6.28
CA GLY A 543 1.46 -35.78 5.39
C GLY A 543 2.93 -35.82 5.78
N GLY A 544 3.73 -34.90 5.24
CA GLY A 544 5.16 -34.78 5.54
C GLY A 544 5.49 -34.51 7.02
N SER A 545 4.48 -34.14 7.82
CA SER A 545 4.59 -33.85 9.26
C SER A 545 4.19 -35.02 10.17
N GLY A 546 3.83 -36.18 9.59
CA GLY A 546 3.39 -37.37 10.33
C GLY A 546 1.94 -37.78 10.04
N PRO A 547 1.41 -38.79 10.75
CA PRO A 547 0.05 -39.28 10.55
C PRO A 547 -0.98 -38.19 10.87
N GLY A 548 -1.98 -38.02 10.00
CA GLY A 548 -3.00 -36.97 10.14
C GLY A 548 -3.96 -37.31 11.27
N ILE A 549 -4.47 -38.54 11.24
CA ILE A 549 -5.34 -39.16 12.25
C ILE A 549 -4.72 -40.47 12.71
N VAL A 550 -4.58 -40.65 14.01
CA VAL A 550 -4.16 -41.91 14.65
C VAL A 550 -5.36 -42.48 15.41
N PRO A 551 -6.04 -43.50 14.86
CA PRO A 551 -7.17 -44.15 15.51
C PRO A 551 -6.87 -44.54 16.98
N GLY A 552 -7.68 -44.04 17.92
CA GLY A 552 -7.56 -44.30 19.36
C GLY A 552 -6.56 -43.40 20.10
N ASP A 553 -5.85 -42.50 19.41
CA ASP A 553 -4.87 -41.59 20.03
C ASP A 553 -4.97 -40.16 19.44
N PRO A 554 -5.82 -39.29 20.00
CA PRO A 554 -5.91 -37.88 19.60
C PRO A 554 -4.62 -37.11 19.87
N GLY A 555 -3.86 -37.49 20.90
CA GLY A 555 -2.60 -36.84 21.25
C GLY A 555 -1.51 -37.09 20.21
N ALA A 556 -1.56 -38.23 19.51
CA ALA A 556 -0.69 -38.55 18.38
C ALA A 556 -1.24 -38.07 17.03
N SER A 557 -2.52 -37.66 16.96
CA SER A 557 -3.17 -37.18 15.73
C SER A 557 -2.78 -35.74 15.43
N MET A 558 -2.09 -35.51 14.31
CA MET A 558 -1.61 -34.17 13.94
C MET A 558 -2.74 -33.17 13.73
N ILE A 559 -3.91 -33.61 13.26
CA ILE A 559 -5.05 -32.72 13.08
C ILE A 559 -5.51 -32.10 14.40
N VAL A 560 -5.60 -32.89 15.47
CA VAL A 560 -6.00 -32.42 16.82
C VAL A 560 -4.98 -31.44 17.38
N ARG A 561 -3.68 -31.76 17.25
CA ARG A 561 -2.61 -30.88 17.74
C ARG A 561 -2.54 -29.55 17.00
N THR A 562 -2.90 -29.55 15.72
CA THR A 562 -2.89 -28.34 14.89
C THR A 562 -4.11 -27.48 15.19
N MET A 563 -5.29 -28.10 15.35
CA MET A 563 -6.53 -27.40 15.70
C MET A 563 -6.53 -26.90 17.16
N ALA A 564 -5.76 -27.49 18.07
CA ALA A 564 -5.56 -26.96 19.41
C ALA A 564 -4.56 -25.77 19.46
N GLY A 565 -3.95 -25.42 18.31
CA GLY A 565 -2.96 -24.36 18.16
C GLY A 565 -3.51 -23.14 17.43
N SER A 566 -2.74 -22.61 16.48
CA SER A 566 -3.14 -21.47 15.66
C SER A 566 -3.17 -21.89 14.18
N HIS A 567 -4.37 -21.97 13.60
CA HIS A 567 -4.62 -22.34 12.21
C HIS A 567 -5.66 -21.39 11.59
N PRO A 568 -5.60 -21.02 10.30
CA PRO A 568 -6.56 -20.08 9.69
C PRO A 568 -7.99 -20.63 9.55
N GLY A 569 -8.19 -21.95 9.64
CA GLY A 569 -9.51 -22.58 9.77
C GLY A 569 -9.56 -23.41 11.04
N LEU A 570 -9.76 -22.75 12.19
CA LEU A 570 -9.96 -23.44 13.47
C LEU A 570 -11.40 -23.96 13.54
N LEU A 571 -11.55 -25.20 14.00
CA LEU A 571 -12.84 -25.71 14.41
C LEU A 571 -13.32 -24.99 15.67
N SER A 572 -14.64 -24.89 15.85
CA SER A 572 -15.21 -24.44 17.11
C SER A 572 -14.79 -25.38 18.26
N ASP A 573 -14.82 -24.89 19.50
CA ASP A 573 -14.48 -25.72 20.67
C ASP A 573 -15.38 -26.96 20.77
N GLU A 574 -16.63 -26.88 20.30
CA GLU A 574 -17.59 -27.97 20.26
C GLU A 574 -17.24 -28.99 19.17
N ASP A 575 -16.93 -28.54 17.96
CA ASP A 575 -16.57 -29.40 16.83
C ASP A 575 -15.22 -30.09 17.05
N LEU A 576 -14.24 -29.39 17.64
CA LEU A 576 -12.96 -29.96 18.01
C LEU A 576 -13.14 -31.06 19.08
N ALA A 577 -14.02 -30.85 20.07
CA ALA A 577 -14.33 -31.86 21.06
C ALA A 577 -15.01 -33.09 20.45
N ALA A 578 -15.89 -32.91 19.46
CA ALA A 578 -16.52 -34.00 18.72
C ALA A 578 -15.50 -34.81 17.91
N LEU A 579 -14.58 -34.14 17.21
CA LEU A 579 -13.50 -34.79 16.47
C LEU A 579 -12.58 -35.60 17.39
N ILE A 580 -12.18 -35.04 18.53
CA ILE A 580 -11.36 -35.74 19.54
C ILE A 580 -12.08 -37.00 20.01
N THR A 581 -13.38 -36.89 20.34
CA THR A 581 -14.17 -38.02 20.84
C THR A 581 -14.25 -39.15 19.81
N TRP A 582 -14.44 -38.85 18.53
CA TRP A 582 -14.46 -39.86 17.46
C TRP A 582 -13.09 -40.52 17.26
N ILE A 583 -11.99 -39.77 17.37
CA ILE A 583 -10.63 -40.33 17.30
C ILE A 583 -10.37 -41.24 18.49
N GLU A 584 -10.75 -40.85 19.72
CA GLU A 584 -10.64 -41.69 20.92
C GLU A 584 -11.41 -43.00 20.79
N ALA A 585 -12.57 -42.96 20.13
CA ALA A 585 -13.40 -44.14 19.84
C ALA A 585 -12.80 -45.08 18.77
N GLY A 586 -11.64 -44.74 18.21
CA GLY A 586 -10.94 -45.57 17.22
C GLY A 586 -11.15 -45.11 15.77
N ALA A 587 -11.61 -43.87 15.56
CA ALA A 587 -11.74 -43.24 14.25
C ALA A 587 -12.39 -44.17 13.20
N ALA A 588 -13.58 -44.70 13.49
CA ALA A 588 -14.18 -45.71 12.61
C ALA A 588 -14.51 -45.15 11.21
N GLU A 589 -14.19 -45.91 10.18
CA GLU A 589 -14.41 -45.53 8.77
C GLU A 589 -15.88 -45.63 8.36
N ASN A 590 -16.62 -46.66 8.81
CA ASN A 590 -18.03 -46.91 8.46
C ASN A 590 -18.86 -47.35 9.66
#